data_AF-A0A353ZGX6-F1
#
_entry.id   AF-A0A353ZGX6-F1
#
_cell.length_a   1.000
_cell.length_b   1.000
_cell.length_c   1.000
_cell.angle_alpha   90.00
_cell.angle_beta   90.00
_cell.angle_gamma   90.00
#
_symmetry.space_group_name_H-M   'P 1'
#
loop_
_entity.id
_entity.type
_entity.pdbx_description
1 polymer ?
#
loop_
_entity_poly.entity_id
_entity_poly.type
_entity_poly.pdbx_seq_one_letter_code
_entity_poly.pdbx_strand_id
1 'polypeptide(L)'
;MVFIDYAERIATFDGVFGRENVLFRKYDPATFTEGCVTRDFCELAGVTLAPNQIRRANPSVRRDGVRFLFAYGRYGNREAPSGRWSRWQHGSLIQRLLALGGPSLRFHSSVVEPILNPLLPQLAKVEERIGAPLREDWRQHDATDCVRTEADLFRFSPESLEWLAEQTRQAFSAGMTDVALAQEVADRIHRLRHQFPGVRHLFQSAQLAAERHWTAWRKRR
;
A
#
# COMPACT_ATOMS: atom_id res chain seq x y z
N MET A 1 7.44 -12.04 -16.37
CA MET A 1 7.87 -10.74 -15.84
C MET A 1 7.54 -9.70 -16.88
N VAL A 2 6.70 -8.71 -16.58
CA VAL A 2 6.37 -7.64 -17.54
C VAL A 2 7.54 -6.65 -17.51
N PHE A 3 8.29 -6.59 -18.60
CA PHE A 3 9.35 -5.60 -18.77
C PHE A 3 8.73 -4.27 -19.21
N ILE A 4 9.14 -3.17 -18.57
CA ILE A 4 8.70 -1.82 -18.94
C ILE A 4 9.81 -1.19 -19.77
N ASP A 5 9.54 -0.88 -21.03
CA ASP A 5 10.42 -0.06 -21.85
C ASP A 5 10.00 1.41 -21.75
N TYR A 6 10.74 2.19 -20.97
CA TYR A 6 10.50 3.61 -20.78
C TYR A 6 10.86 4.42 -22.01
N ALA A 7 11.91 4.04 -22.74
CA ALA A 7 12.34 4.74 -23.93
C ALA A 7 11.28 4.62 -25.04
N GLU A 8 10.73 3.42 -25.25
CA GLU A 8 9.65 3.17 -26.20
C GLU A 8 8.37 3.93 -25.81
N ARG A 9 7.99 3.92 -24.53
CA ARG A 9 6.82 4.65 -24.04
C ARG A 9 6.95 6.14 -24.26
N ILE A 10 8.11 6.71 -23.94
CA ILE A 10 8.43 8.12 -24.20
C ILE A 10 8.31 8.42 -25.70
N ALA A 11 8.92 7.59 -26.56
CA ALA A 11 8.86 7.77 -28.00
C ALA A 11 7.42 7.68 -28.53
N THR A 12 6.59 6.82 -27.94
CA THR A 12 5.17 6.70 -28.28
C THR A 12 4.42 7.99 -27.95
N PHE A 13 4.61 8.56 -26.76
CA PHE A 13 3.98 9.83 -26.40
C PHE A 13 4.47 10.98 -27.29
N ASP A 14 5.78 11.09 -27.51
CA ASP A 14 6.37 12.11 -28.39
C ASP A 14 5.83 11.99 -29.83
N GLY A 15 5.65 10.76 -30.34
CA GLY A 15 5.14 10.50 -31.68
C GLY A 15 3.64 10.78 -31.84
N VAL A 16 2.83 10.51 -30.82
CA VAL A 16 1.37 10.72 -30.87
C VAL A 16 0.99 12.18 -30.64
N PHE A 17 1.63 12.83 -29.67
CA PHE A 17 1.24 14.17 -29.24
C PHE A 17 2.15 15.27 -29.78
N GLY A 18 3.30 14.93 -30.35
CA GLY A 18 4.37 15.88 -30.66
C GLY A 18 5.24 16.13 -29.43
N ARG A 19 6.56 16.14 -29.63
CA ARG A 19 7.55 16.23 -28.54
C ARG A 19 7.37 17.50 -27.71
N GLU A 20 7.05 18.61 -28.36
CA GLU A 20 6.82 19.92 -27.75
C GLU A 20 5.55 19.99 -26.89
N ASN A 21 4.60 19.07 -27.08
CA ASN A 21 3.34 19.02 -26.33
C ASN A 21 3.38 18.01 -25.18
N VAL A 22 4.52 17.33 -24.96
CA VAL A 22 4.69 16.34 -23.90
C VAL A 22 5.77 16.79 -22.93
N LEU A 23 5.36 16.99 -21.67
CA LEU A 23 6.27 17.27 -20.56
C LEU A 23 6.45 16.02 -19.70
N PHE A 24 7.70 15.53 -19.62
CA PHE A 24 8.08 14.52 -18.64
C PHE A 24 8.76 15.20 -17.46
N ARG A 25 8.42 14.78 -16.24
CA ARG A 25 9.05 15.25 -15.00
C ARG A 25 9.49 14.05 -14.17
N LYS A 26 10.66 14.16 -13.56
CA LYS A 26 11.12 13.22 -12.52
C LYS A 26 10.15 13.29 -11.34
N TYR A 27 9.77 12.14 -10.80
CA TYR A 27 8.98 12.10 -9.57
C TYR A 27 9.90 12.32 -8.37
N ASP A 28 10.02 13.58 -7.95
CA ASP A 28 10.80 13.96 -6.77
C ASP A 28 9.98 14.93 -5.89
N PRO A 29 9.39 14.44 -4.79
CA PRO A 29 8.61 15.28 -3.88
C PRO A 29 9.35 16.52 -3.38
N ALA A 30 10.68 16.50 -3.26
CA ALA A 30 11.43 17.68 -2.83
C ALA A 30 11.36 18.84 -3.85
N THR A 31 11.06 18.52 -5.11
CA THR A 31 10.94 19.51 -6.20
C THR A 31 9.51 20.00 -6.42
N PHE A 32 8.51 19.38 -5.80
CA PHE A 32 7.11 19.73 -5.98
C PHE A 32 6.68 20.86 -5.04
N THR A 33 5.75 21.70 -5.48
CA THR A 33 5.18 22.74 -4.63
C THR A 33 4.54 22.13 -3.37
N GLU A 34 5.04 22.55 -2.20
CA GLU A 34 4.68 22.00 -0.89
C GLU A 34 4.85 20.46 -0.77
N GLY A 35 5.69 19.86 -1.61
CA GLY A 35 5.85 18.41 -1.68
C GLY A 35 4.66 17.65 -2.25
N CYS A 36 3.73 18.33 -2.94
CA CYS A 36 2.50 17.74 -3.45
C CYS A 36 2.49 17.67 -4.99
N VAL A 37 2.61 16.46 -5.54
CA VAL A 37 2.57 16.24 -7.00
C VAL A 37 1.30 16.75 -7.67
N THR A 38 0.15 16.67 -6.98
CA THR A 38 -1.12 17.17 -7.52
C THR A 38 -1.13 18.69 -7.60
N ARG A 39 -0.54 19.37 -6.61
CA ARG A 39 -0.41 20.83 -6.62
C ARG A 39 0.55 21.27 -7.72
N ASP A 40 1.74 20.64 -7.79
CA ASP A 40 2.73 20.89 -8.84
C ASP A 40 2.12 20.74 -10.25
N PHE A 41 1.38 19.65 -10.48
CA PHE A 41 0.67 19.43 -11.74
C PHE A 41 -0.37 20.51 -12.04
N CYS A 42 -1.19 20.90 -11.05
CA CYS A 42 -2.22 21.92 -11.26
C CYS A 42 -1.61 23.30 -11.54
N GLU A 43 -0.52 23.67 -10.87
CA GLU A 43 0.22 24.90 -11.16
C GLU A 43 0.77 24.91 -12.59
N LEU A 44 1.37 23.79 -13.03
CA LEU A 44 1.83 23.64 -14.41
C LEU A 44 0.68 23.76 -15.43
N ALA A 45 -0.50 23.27 -15.08
CA ALA A 45 -1.69 23.35 -15.92
C ALA A 45 -2.44 24.70 -15.83
N GLY A 46 -1.97 25.64 -15.01
CA GLY A 46 -2.66 26.91 -14.76
C GLY A 46 -3.99 26.76 -14.00
N VAL A 47 -4.17 25.65 -13.27
CA VAL A 47 -5.38 25.33 -12.49
C VAL A 47 -5.15 25.73 -11.03
N THR A 48 -6.04 26.57 -10.49
CA THR A 48 -6.01 26.94 -9.07
C THR A 48 -6.72 25.88 -8.22
N LEU A 49 -6.02 25.35 -7.20
CA LEU A 49 -6.59 24.45 -6.20
C LEU A 49 -6.71 25.13 -4.85
N ALA A 50 -7.89 25.08 -4.24
CA ALA A 50 -8.08 25.47 -2.86
C ALA A 50 -7.44 24.42 -1.92
N PRO A 51 -6.81 24.81 -0.80
CA PRO A 51 -6.12 23.88 0.10
C PRO A 51 -6.98 22.70 0.60
N ASN A 52 -8.30 22.92 0.78
CA ASN A 52 -9.24 21.90 1.22
C ASN A 52 -9.60 20.85 0.16
N GLN A 53 -9.18 21.04 -1.09
CA GLN A 53 -9.40 20.09 -2.19
C GLN A 53 -8.29 19.05 -2.29
N ILE A 54 -7.11 19.31 -1.71
CA ILE A 54 -5.99 18.37 -1.72
C ILE A 54 -6.21 17.33 -0.62
N ARG A 55 -6.46 16.08 -1.02
CA ARG A 55 -6.63 14.95 -0.11
C ARG A 55 -5.50 13.95 -0.29
N ARG A 56 -4.77 13.66 0.79
CA ARG A 56 -3.78 12.57 0.79
C ARG A 56 -4.50 11.23 0.89
N ALA A 57 -4.74 10.58 -0.26
CA ALA A 57 -5.51 9.34 -0.33
C ALA A 57 -4.67 8.06 -0.12
N ASN A 58 -3.34 8.12 -0.26
CA ASN A 58 -2.47 6.94 -0.29
C ASN A 58 -1.38 6.99 0.79
N PRO A 59 -1.72 6.93 2.09
CA PRO A 59 -0.71 6.70 3.12
C PRO A 59 -0.12 5.29 2.94
N SER A 60 1.21 5.19 2.97
CA SER A 60 1.91 3.91 2.89
C SER A 60 1.92 3.21 4.23
N VAL A 61 1.62 1.91 4.24
CA VAL A 61 1.76 1.06 5.43
C VAL A 61 3.25 0.93 5.77
N ARG A 62 3.58 1.02 7.06
CA ARG A 62 4.95 0.85 7.57
C ARG A 62 5.40 -0.61 7.40
N ARG A 63 6.71 -0.85 7.50
CA ARG A 63 7.32 -2.15 7.25
C ARG A 63 6.62 -3.29 8.01
N ASP A 64 6.41 -3.13 9.31
CA ASP A 64 5.81 -4.20 10.11
C ASP A 64 4.33 -4.43 9.79
N GLY A 65 3.60 -3.38 9.37
CA GLY A 65 2.25 -3.54 8.83
C GLY A 65 2.25 -4.32 7.51
N VAL A 66 3.27 -4.15 6.67
CA VAL A 66 3.46 -4.99 5.46
C VAL A 66 3.80 -6.43 5.84
N ARG A 67 4.66 -6.66 6.84
CA ARG A 67 4.98 -8.00 7.36
C ARG A 67 3.71 -8.72 7.86
N PHE A 68 2.85 -8.02 8.59
CA PHE A 68 1.55 -8.55 9.01
C PHE A 68 0.64 -8.92 7.84
N LEU A 69 0.53 -8.06 6.83
CA LEU A 69 -0.24 -8.35 5.63
C LEU A 69 0.32 -9.54 4.85
N PHE A 70 1.65 -9.66 4.79
CA PHE A 70 2.33 -10.77 4.14
C PHE A 70 2.04 -12.10 4.87
N ALA A 71 2.22 -12.14 6.19
CA ALA A 71 1.89 -13.30 7.01
C ALA A 71 0.40 -13.68 6.89
N TYR A 72 -0.50 -12.70 6.92
CA TYR A 72 -1.92 -12.92 6.71
C TYR A 72 -2.24 -13.46 5.31
N GLY A 73 -1.58 -12.96 4.25
CA GLY A 73 -1.76 -13.47 2.89
C GLY A 73 -1.20 -14.89 2.69
N ARG A 74 -0.15 -15.25 3.44
CA ARG A 74 0.51 -16.56 3.38
C ARG A 74 -0.22 -17.64 4.17
N TYR A 75 -0.61 -17.33 5.40
CA TYR A 75 -1.12 -18.30 6.38
C TYR A 75 -2.59 -18.07 6.76
N GLY A 76 -3.15 -16.89 6.48
CA GLY A 76 -4.53 -16.59 6.82
C GLY A 76 -5.53 -17.36 5.96
N ASN A 77 -6.71 -17.59 6.54
CA ASN A 77 -7.77 -18.32 5.87
C ASN A 77 -8.27 -17.52 4.64
N ARG A 78 -8.10 -18.10 3.45
CA ARG A 78 -8.31 -17.47 2.13
C ARG A 78 -9.77 -17.45 1.72
N GLU A 79 -10.68 -17.07 2.62
CA GLU A 79 -12.04 -16.76 2.17
C GLU A 79 -11.95 -15.56 1.24
N ALA A 80 -12.13 -15.80 -0.06
CA ALA A 80 -12.06 -14.78 -1.09
C ALA A 80 -13.09 -13.69 -0.75
N PRO A 81 -12.65 -12.49 -0.34
CA PRO A 81 -13.57 -11.52 0.18
C PRO A 81 -14.39 -10.92 -0.97
N SER A 82 -15.59 -11.43 -1.25
CA SER A 82 -16.47 -10.84 -2.27
C SER A 82 -17.43 -9.82 -1.65
N GLY A 83 -17.72 -8.75 -2.38
CA GLY A 83 -18.72 -7.75 -1.99
C GLY A 83 -18.21 -6.52 -1.23
N ARG A 84 -19.13 -5.57 -0.98
CA ARG A 84 -18.85 -4.26 -0.38
C ARG A 84 -18.35 -4.36 1.06
N TRP A 85 -18.85 -5.33 1.82
CA TRP A 85 -18.49 -5.55 3.21
C TRP A 85 -17.03 -5.97 3.39
N SER A 86 -16.60 -6.92 2.56
CA SER A 86 -15.21 -7.38 2.47
C SER A 86 -14.23 -6.22 2.24
N ARG A 87 -14.54 -5.32 1.29
CA ARG A 87 -13.73 -4.13 0.98
C ARG A 87 -13.67 -3.17 2.16
N TRP A 88 -14.78 -2.98 2.86
CA TRP A 88 -14.83 -2.15 4.05
C TRP A 88 -13.96 -2.71 5.18
N GLN A 89 -14.04 -4.03 5.46
CA GLN A 89 -13.21 -4.69 6.46
C GLN A 89 -11.72 -4.57 6.13
N HIS A 90 -11.37 -4.75 4.86
CA HIS A 90 -10.00 -4.55 4.40
C HIS A 90 -9.55 -3.10 4.60
N GLY A 91 -10.36 -2.12 4.20
CA GLY A 91 -10.09 -0.70 4.43
C GLY A 91 -9.89 -0.37 5.91
N SER A 92 -10.75 -0.90 6.79
CA SER A 92 -10.61 -0.71 8.24
C SER A 92 -9.33 -1.35 8.80
N LEU A 93 -8.95 -2.54 8.32
CA LEU A 93 -7.68 -3.16 8.70
C LEU A 93 -6.50 -2.28 8.28
N ILE A 94 -6.49 -1.80 7.04
CA ILE A 94 -5.44 -0.90 6.55
C ILE A 94 -5.36 0.37 7.42
N GLN A 95 -6.48 0.99 7.77
CA GLN A 95 -6.47 2.17 8.65
C GLN A 95 -5.84 1.89 10.02
N ARG A 96 -6.07 0.72 10.61
CA ARG A 96 -5.41 0.32 11.87
C ARG A 96 -3.91 0.11 11.67
N LEU A 97 -3.52 -0.56 10.58
CA LEU A 97 -2.10 -0.80 10.26
C LEU A 97 -1.36 0.50 9.91
N LEU A 98 -2.06 1.55 9.47
CA LEU A 98 -1.46 2.87 9.28
C LEU A 98 -1.15 3.59 10.60
N ALA A 99 -1.84 3.24 11.68
CA ALA A 99 -1.53 3.73 13.02
C ALA A 99 -0.34 3.01 13.65
N LEU A 100 0.07 1.84 13.12
CA LEU A 100 1.31 1.19 13.51
C LEU A 100 2.48 2.05 13.04
N GLY A 101 3.28 2.51 14.00
CA GLY A 101 4.48 3.29 13.75
C GLY A 101 5.61 2.48 13.11
N GLY A 102 6.82 3.04 13.16
CA GLY A 102 8.02 2.36 12.69
C GLY A 102 8.46 2.78 11.27
N PRO A 103 9.54 2.16 10.78
CA PRO A 103 10.19 2.56 9.54
C PRO A 103 9.37 2.18 8.30
N SER A 104 9.66 2.87 7.19
CA SER A 104 9.11 2.52 5.88
C SER A 104 9.67 1.19 5.39
N LEU A 105 8.89 0.45 4.59
CA LEU A 105 9.37 -0.73 3.90
C LEU A 105 10.49 -0.35 2.92
N ARG A 106 11.59 -1.09 2.98
CA ARG A 106 12.73 -0.98 2.06
C ARG A 106 13.15 -2.37 1.60
N PHE A 107 13.57 -2.46 0.35
CA PHE A 107 14.16 -3.68 -0.22
C PHE A 107 15.66 -3.48 -0.32
N HIS A 108 16.41 -4.56 -0.11
CA HIS A 108 17.85 -4.55 -0.29
C HIS A 108 18.19 -4.49 -1.77
N SER A 109 19.35 -3.89 -2.10
CA SER A 109 19.84 -3.78 -3.48
C SER A 109 19.83 -5.11 -4.22
N SER A 110 20.21 -6.22 -3.58
CA SER A 110 20.19 -7.56 -4.19
C SER A 110 18.82 -8.02 -4.71
N VAL A 111 17.72 -7.48 -4.18
CA VAL A 111 16.35 -7.76 -4.65
C VAL A 111 15.95 -6.84 -5.79
N VAL A 112 16.45 -5.60 -5.77
CA VAL A 112 16.04 -4.53 -6.68
C VAL A 112 16.90 -4.51 -7.95
N GLU A 113 18.20 -4.80 -7.84
CA GLU A 113 19.16 -4.80 -8.95
C GLU A 113 18.73 -5.70 -10.12
N PRO A 114 18.22 -6.94 -9.92
CA PRO A 114 17.74 -7.76 -11.03
C PRO A 114 16.59 -7.13 -11.83
N ILE A 115 15.80 -6.24 -11.20
CA ILE A 115 14.69 -5.52 -11.82
C ILE A 115 15.21 -4.26 -12.54
N LEU A 116 16.18 -3.57 -11.95
CA LEU A 116 16.73 -2.31 -12.49
C LEU A 116 17.78 -2.52 -13.57
N ASN A 117 18.62 -3.56 -13.49
CA ASN A 117 19.70 -3.82 -14.44
C ASN A 117 19.23 -3.86 -15.90
N PRO A 118 18.08 -4.50 -16.22
CA PRO A 118 17.51 -4.46 -17.57
C PRO A 118 17.10 -3.05 -18.06
N LEU A 119 16.86 -2.10 -17.15
CA LEU A 119 16.45 -0.72 -17.48
C LEU A 119 17.64 0.22 -17.70
N LEU A 120 18.83 -0.12 -17.18
CA LEU A 120 20.03 0.72 -17.26
C LEU A 120 20.40 1.16 -18.69
N PRO A 121 20.29 0.32 -19.74
CA PRO A 121 20.62 0.74 -21.10
C PRO A 121 19.70 1.84 -21.65
N GLN A 122 18.47 1.97 -21.13
CA GLN A 122 17.53 3.00 -21.56
C GLN A 122 17.79 4.35 -20.87
N LEU A 123 18.48 4.32 -19.73
CA LEU A 123 18.57 5.44 -18.81
C LEU A 123 19.10 6.71 -19.47
N ALA A 124 20.16 6.63 -20.28
CA ALA A 124 20.72 7.79 -20.96
C ALA A 124 19.71 8.49 -21.88
N LYS A 125 18.92 7.72 -22.65
CA LYS A 125 17.89 8.26 -23.54
C LYS A 125 16.74 8.89 -22.74
N VAL A 126 16.37 8.27 -21.63
CA VAL A 126 15.31 8.77 -20.75
C VAL A 126 15.76 10.05 -20.03
N GLU A 127 16.95 10.07 -19.45
CA GLU A 127 17.52 11.24 -18.77
C GLU A 127 17.71 12.42 -19.74
N GLU A 128 18.15 12.17 -20.97
CA GLU A 128 18.23 13.19 -22.03
C GLU A 128 16.86 13.79 -22.32
N ARG A 129 15.81 12.96 -22.44
CA ARG A 129 14.46 13.45 -22.73
C ARG A 129 13.81 14.19 -21.56
N ILE A 130 14.04 13.72 -20.34
CA ILE A 130 13.49 14.31 -19.11
C ILE A 130 14.27 15.57 -18.72
N GLY A 131 15.55 15.66 -19.10
CA GLY A 131 16.44 16.76 -18.72
C GLY A 131 16.88 16.70 -17.25
N ALA A 132 16.78 15.53 -16.60
CA ALA A 132 17.16 15.35 -15.20
C ALA A 132 17.77 13.96 -14.95
N PRO A 133 18.72 13.85 -14.00
CA PRO A 133 19.28 12.57 -13.61
C PRO A 133 18.26 11.73 -12.83
N LEU A 134 18.11 10.48 -13.26
CA LEU A 134 17.25 9.47 -12.64
C LEU A 134 18.03 8.46 -11.79
N ARG A 135 19.37 8.49 -11.83
CA ARG A 135 20.19 7.65 -10.95
C ARG A 135 19.98 8.01 -9.48
N GLU A 136 19.66 7.01 -8.68
CA GLU A 136 19.64 7.09 -7.22
C GLU A 136 20.62 6.06 -6.65
N ASP A 137 21.19 6.35 -5.49
CA ASP A 137 21.98 5.36 -4.75
C ASP A 137 21.03 4.49 -3.92
N TRP A 138 20.60 3.37 -4.50
CA TRP A 138 19.73 2.41 -3.83
C TRP A 138 20.46 1.65 -2.71
N ARG A 139 21.79 1.53 -2.80
CA ARG A 139 22.62 0.77 -1.86
C ARG A 139 22.80 1.49 -0.54
N GLN A 140 22.57 2.81 -0.49
CA GLN A 140 22.63 3.61 0.74
C GLN A 140 21.74 3.06 1.88
N HIS A 141 20.74 2.25 1.56
CA HIS A 141 19.82 1.66 2.53
C HIS A 141 20.16 0.21 2.93
N ASP A 142 21.17 -0.42 2.32
CA ASP A 142 21.46 -1.85 2.53
C ASP A 142 21.89 -2.21 3.96
N ALA A 143 22.46 -1.22 4.68
CA ALA A 143 22.85 -1.34 6.07
C ALA A 143 21.67 -1.26 7.06
N THR A 144 20.49 -0.83 6.60
CA THR A 144 19.27 -0.78 7.42
C THR A 144 18.49 -2.11 7.35
N ASP A 145 17.50 -2.29 8.23
CA ASP A 145 16.64 -3.48 8.21
C ASP A 145 15.71 -3.48 6.97
N CYS A 146 16.29 -3.99 5.87
CA CYS A 146 15.73 -4.13 4.54
C CYS A 146 15.31 -5.58 4.25
N VAL A 147 14.33 -5.75 3.38
CA VAL A 147 13.90 -7.07 2.89
C VAL A 147 14.89 -7.55 1.83
N ARG A 148 15.65 -8.61 2.13
CA ARG A 148 16.58 -9.31 1.24
C ARG A 148 15.97 -10.59 0.68
N THR A 149 15.13 -11.23 1.48
CA THR A 149 14.51 -12.52 1.22
C THR A 149 13.08 -12.53 1.72
N GLU A 150 12.28 -13.49 1.27
CA GLU A 150 10.92 -13.69 1.79
C GLU A 150 10.91 -13.93 3.31
N ALA A 151 11.93 -14.59 3.85
CA ALA A 151 12.05 -14.85 5.29
C ALA A 151 12.09 -13.56 6.13
N ASP A 152 12.62 -12.46 5.59
CA ASP A 152 12.65 -11.17 6.28
C ASP A 152 11.25 -10.57 6.49
N LEU A 153 10.25 -11.04 5.74
CA LEU A 153 8.85 -10.62 5.90
C LEU A 153 8.17 -11.28 7.11
N PHE A 154 8.80 -12.31 7.72
CA PHE A 154 8.33 -12.96 8.94
C PHE A 154 9.09 -12.52 10.20
N ARG A 155 10.02 -11.56 10.07
CA ARG A 155 10.74 -10.97 11.21
C ARG A 155 9.94 -9.83 11.81
N PHE A 156 9.08 -10.13 12.77
CA PHE A 156 8.28 -9.11 13.45
C PHE A 156 9.10 -8.42 14.54
N SER A 157 8.97 -7.09 14.66
CA SER A 157 9.58 -6.35 15.77
C SER A 157 8.82 -6.62 17.08
N PRO A 158 9.50 -6.61 18.24
CA PRO A 158 8.83 -6.71 19.55
C PRO A 158 7.70 -5.70 19.70
N GLU A 159 7.93 -4.45 19.27
CA GLU A 159 6.97 -3.35 19.35
C GLU A 159 5.73 -3.62 18.47
N SER A 160 5.91 -4.22 17.28
CA SER A 160 4.78 -4.59 16.43
C SER A 160 3.96 -5.74 17.03
N LEU A 161 4.62 -6.73 17.65
CA LEU A 161 3.95 -7.85 18.31
C LEU A 161 3.19 -7.38 19.55
N GLU A 162 3.78 -6.50 20.35
CA GLU A 162 3.13 -5.85 21.48
C GLU A 162 1.89 -5.06 21.01
N TRP A 163 2.04 -4.23 19.99
CA TRP A 163 0.91 -3.51 19.39
C TRP A 163 -0.21 -4.47 18.95
N LEU A 164 0.12 -5.57 18.26
CA LEU A 164 -0.89 -6.54 17.82
C LEU A 164 -1.55 -7.28 19.00
N ALA A 165 -0.77 -7.55 20.06
CA ALA A 165 -1.27 -8.14 21.30
C ALA A 165 -2.26 -7.19 22.01
N GLU A 166 -1.98 -5.88 22.06
CA GLU A 166 -2.89 -4.86 22.58
C GLU A 166 -4.17 -4.75 21.75
N GLN A 167 -4.05 -4.70 20.42
CA GLN A 167 -5.22 -4.58 19.53
C GLN A 167 -6.16 -5.79 19.68
N THR A 168 -5.61 -6.98 19.88
CA THR A 168 -6.38 -8.23 20.00
C THR A 168 -6.67 -8.65 21.45
N ARG A 169 -6.10 -7.95 22.44
CA ARG A 169 -6.16 -8.26 23.88
C ARG A 169 -5.69 -9.69 24.20
N GLN A 170 -4.64 -10.15 23.53
CA GLN A 170 -4.09 -11.49 23.68
C GLN A 170 -2.57 -11.42 23.65
N ALA A 171 -1.88 -11.99 24.66
CA ALA A 171 -0.42 -12.08 24.64
C ALA A 171 0.05 -13.19 23.68
N PHE A 172 1.24 -13.06 23.10
CA PHE A 172 1.89 -14.15 22.37
C PHE A 172 2.47 -15.16 23.37
N SER A 173 2.43 -16.45 23.02
CA SER A 173 3.07 -17.49 23.85
C SER A 173 4.58 -17.44 23.68
N ALA A 174 5.32 -17.64 24.77
CA ALA A 174 6.77 -17.74 24.72
C ALA A 174 7.22 -19.02 23.98
N GLY A 175 8.37 -18.96 23.32
CA GLY A 175 9.01 -20.14 22.71
C GLY A 175 8.36 -20.64 21.41
N MET A 176 7.51 -19.84 20.76
CA MET A 176 6.99 -20.17 19.43
C MET A 176 8.13 -20.26 18.41
N THR A 177 8.02 -21.21 17.48
CA THR A 177 8.86 -21.23 16.28
C THR A 177 8.46 -20.09 15.33
N ASP A 178 9.35 -19.68 14.42
CA ASP A 178 9.06 -18.61 13.46
C ASP A 178 7.78 -18.86 12.63
N VAL A 179 7.56 -20.12 12.23
CA VAL A 179 6.36 -20.52 11.48
C VAL A 179 5.11 -20.44 12.35
N ALA A 180 5.16 -20.94 13.59
CA ALA A 180 4.03 -20.87 14.52
C ALA A 180 3.70 -19.42 14.88
N LEU A 181 4.71 -18.56 15.05
CA LEU A 181 4.53 -17.13 15.28
C LEU A 181 3.86 -16.46 14.07
N ALA A 182 4.31 -16.74 12.85
CA ALA A 182 3.71 -16.17 11.64
C ALA A 182 2.25 -16.60 11.44
N GLN A 183 1.90 -17.84 11.78
CA GLN A 183 0.53 -18.34 11.78
C GLN A 183 -0.33 -17.63 12.85
N GLU A 184 0.17 -17.51 14.07
CA GLU A 184 -0.53 -16.79 15.15
C GLU A 184 -0.75 -15.31 14.79
N VAL A 185 0.24 -14.66 14.17
CA VAL A 185 0.11 -13.30 13.63
C VAL A 185 -1.00 -13.25 12.58
N ALA A 186 -1.02 -14.18 11.63
CA ALA A 186 -2.05 -14.25 10.59
C ALA A 186 -3.46 -14.39 11.18
N ASP A 187 -3.63 -15.26 12.18
CA ASP A 187 -4.91 -15.47 12.87
C ASP A 187 -5.35 -14.23 13.64
N ARG A 188 -4.41 -13.52 14.28
CA ARG A 188 -4.69 -12.26 14.98
C ARG A 188 -5.08 -11.14 14.03
N ILE A 189 -4.42 -11.02 12.89
CA ILE A 189 -4.78 -10.07 11.84
C ILE A 189 -6.16 -10.40 11.27
N HIS A 190 -6.47 -11.70 11.10
CA HIS A 190 -7.81 -12.14 10.73
C HIS A 190 -8.85 -11.68 11.77
N ARG A 191 -8.62 -11.94 13.06
CA ARG A 191 -9.51 -11.47 14.14
C ARG A 191 -9.67 -9.95 14.12
N LEU A 192 -8.57 -9.21 13.97
CA LEU A 192 -8.56 -7.75 13.93
C LEU A 192 -9.38 -7.19 12.75
N ARG A 193 -9.29 -7.85 11.59
CA ARG A 193 -10.10 -7.52 10.40
C ARG A 193 -11.61 -7.67 10.66
N HIS A 194 -12.00 -8.60 11.51
CA HIS A 194 -13.38 -8.85 11.92
C HIS A 194 -13.79 -8.14 13.22
N GLN A 195 -12.88 -7.42 13.87
CA GLN A 195 -13.14 -6.70 15.12
C GLN A 195 -13.65 -5.29 14.81
N PHE A 196 -14.94 -5.06 15.08
CA PHE A 196 -15.60 -3.78 14.84
C PHE A 196 -15.62 -2.92 16.12
N PRO A 197 -15.06 -1.70 16.10
CA PRO A 197 -15.45 -0.69 17.08
C PRO A 197 -16.83 -0.16 16.69
N GLY A 198 -17.88 -0.51 17.45
CA GLY A 198 -19.13 0.27 17.51
C GLY A 198 -20.20 0.06 16.42
N VAL A 199 -20.07 -0.90 15.49
CA VAL A 199 -20.98 -1.00 14.31
C VAL A 199 -22.01 -2.15 14.38
N ARG A 200 -21.95 -2.99 15.42
CA ARG A 200 -22.88 -4.14 15.59
C ARG A 200 -24.37 -3.72 15.55
N HIS A 201 -24.71 -2.55 16.10
CA HIS A 201 -26.08 -2.06 16.16
C HIS A 201 -26.61 -1.43 14.85
N LEU A 202 -25.76 -0.72 14.10
CA LEU A 202 -26.21 0.00 12.90
C LEU A 202 -26.56 -0.96 11.76
N PHE A 203 -25.88 -2.11 11.67
CA PHE A 203 -26.14 -3.08 10.60
C PHE A 203 -27.25 -4.08 10.95
N GLN A 204 -27.43 -4.49 12.21
CA GLN A 204 -28.64 -5.22 12.60
C GLN A 204 -29.90 -4.40 12.27
N SER A 205 -29.85 -3.09 12.50
CA SER A 205 -30.94 -2.16 12.18
C SER A 205 -31.21 -2.05 10.68
N ALA A 206 -30.16 -1.92 9.86
CA ALA A 206 -30.29 -1.83 8.41
C ALA A 206 -30.75 -3.16 7.77
N GLN A 207 -30.32 -4.29 8.31
CA GLN A 207 -30.69 -5.62 7.83
C GLN A 207 -32.13 -5.97 8.21
N LEU A 208 -32.55 -5.66 9.45
CA LEU A 208 -33.96 -5.75 9.88
C LEU A 208 -34.88 -4.79 9.10
N ALA A 209 -34.39 -3.59 8.75
CA ALA A 209 -35.15 -2.63 7.93
C ALA A 209 -35.33 -3.13 6.48
N ALA A 210 -34.30 -3.74 5.90
CA ALA A 210 -34.37 -4.35 4.57
C ALA A 210 -35.32 -5.56 4.53
N GLU A 211 -35.30 -6.43 5.54
CA GLU A 211 -36.22 -7.57 5.66
C GLU A 211 -37.68 -7.15 5.87
N ARG A 212 -37.91 -6.07 6.62
CA ARG A 212 -39.25 -5.46 6.79
C ARG A 212 -39.77 -4.86 5.48
N HIS A 213 -38.92 -4.21 4.70
CA HIS A 213 -39.29 -3.67 3.38
C HIS A 213 -39.62 -4.79 2.39
N TRP A 214 -38.86 -5.89 2.40
CA TRP A 214 -39.07 -7.02 1.51
C TRP A 214 -40.36 -7.80 1.86
N THR A 215 -40.64 -8.02 3.14
CA THR A 215 -41.88 -8.66 3.60
C THR A 215 -43.12 -7.79 3.37
N ALA A 216 -43.01 -6.46 3.47
CA ALA A 216 -44.08 -5.53 3.15
C ALA A 216 -44.42 -5.50 1.65
N TRP A 217 -43.41 -5.62 0.77
CA TRP A 217 -43.62 -5.71 -0.68
C TRP A 217 -44.31 -7.02 -1.08
N ARG A 218 -43.99 -8.13 -0.42
CA ARG A 218 -44.56 -9.46 -0.70
C ARG A 218 -46.02 -9.64 -0.28
N LYS A 219 -46.51 -8.85 0.70
CA LYS A 219 -47.91 -8.86 1.16
C LYS A 219 -48.86 -7.95 0.34
N ARG A 220 -48.32 -7.18 -0.61
CA ARG A 220 -49.09 -6.29 -1.51
C ARG A 220 -49.31 -6.87 -2.92
N ARG A 221 -48.95 -8.15 -3.11
CA ARG A 221 -49.33 -8.98 -4.26
C ARG A 221 -50.22 -10.10 -3.75
#